data_AF-A0A2S2E3N5-F1
#
_entry.id   AF-A0A2S2E3N5-F1
#
_cell.length_a   1.000
_cell.length_b   1.000
_cell.length_c   1.000
_cell.angle_alpha   90.00
_cell.angle_beta   90.00
_cell.angle_gamma   90.00
#
_symmetry.space_group_name_H-M   'P 1'
#
loop_
_entity.id
_entity.type
_entity.pdbx_description
1 polymer ?
#
loop_
_entity_poly.entity_id
_entity_poly.type
_entity_poly.pdbx_seq_one_letter_code
_entity_poly.pdbx_strand_id
1 'polypeptide(L)'
;MRNLALVASIIVTIFITGCLDNGQPERKYPGVTEGSPEYTALEFFNYLYNSDSLDPVLALSTPKMKTLLRSYHTNRNAQRHVVNLVFSDVEMRVDAGNRRVRSEYSKESTVTIFFVGNSHGKKIQDLRTVDLIREGGQWLVKDVYSESYGGR
;
A
#
# COMPACT_ATOMS: atom_id res chain seq x y z
N MET A 1 -4.78 -29.16 60.22
CA MET A 1 -5.38 -28.16 59.32
C MET A 1 -4.59 -26.84 59.35
N ARG A 2 -3.31 -26.84 58.93
CA ARG A 2 -2.48 -25.61 58.86
C ARG A 2 -1.52 -25.56 57.67
N ASN A 3 -1.35 -26.70 56.97
CA ASN A 3 -0.44 -26.83 55.83
C ASN A 3 -1.19 -26.89 54.48
N LEU A 4 -2.52 -27.08 54.50
CA LEU A 4 -3.35 -27.10 53.29
C LEU A 4 -3.67 -25.67 52.79
N ALA A 5 -3.71 -24.70 53.70
CA ALA A 5 -3.97 -23.29 53.39
C ALA A 5 -2.79 -22.63 52.65
N LEU A 6 -1.56 -23.10 52.86
CA LEU A 6 -0.36 -22.57 52.18
C LEU A 6 -0.26 -23.04 50.72
N VAL A 7 -0.69 -24.26 50.42
CA VAL A 7 -0.65 -24.82 49.05
C VAL A 7 -1.73 -24.21 48.16
N ALA A 8 -2.90 -23.89 48.72
CA ALA A 8 -3.97 -23.21 47.99
C ALA A 8 -3.62 -21.76 47.59
N SER A 9 -2.70 -21.11 48.32
CA SER A 9 -2.30 -19.72 48.04
C SER A 9 -1.34 -19.58 46.84
N ILE A 10 -0.57 -20.62 46.52
CA ILE A 10 0.44 -20.59 45.45
C ILE A 10 -0.15 -20.91 44.07
N ILE A 11 -1.28 -21.61 43.99
CA ILE A 11 -1.91 -22.00 42.72
C ILE A 11 -2.70 -20.85 42.08
N VAL A 12 -3.09 -19.83 42.85
CA VAL A 12 -3.90 -18.69 42.36
C VAL A 12 -3.04 -17.63 41.66
N THR A 13 -1.73 -17.56 41.93
CA THR A 13 -0.84 -16.55 41.35
C THR A 13 -0.31 -16.86 39.96
N ILE A 14 -0.54 -18.07 39.42
CA ILE A 14 -0.01 -18.49 38.11
C ILE A 14 -0.91 -18.03 36.94
N PHE A 15 -2.13 -17.55 37.20
CA PHE A 15 -3.08 -17.19 36.12
C PHE A 15 -3.00 -15.76 35.60
N ILE A 16 -2.06 -14.92 36.06
CA ILE A 16 -2.00 -13.50 35.65
C ILE A 16 -0.66 -13.11 35.01
N THR A 17 -0.14 -13.97 34.14
CA THR A 17 0.85 -13.54 33.13
C THR A 17 0.27 -13.68 31.73
N GLY A 18 -0.92 -13.10 31.52
CA GLY A 18 -1.31 -12.62 30.20
C GLY A 18 -0.47 -11.39 29.89
N CYS A 19 0.59 -11.56 29.10
CA CYS A 19 1.36 -10.45 28.58
C CYS A 19 0.39 -9.58 27.75
N LEU A 20 0.12 -8.35 28.20
CA LEU A 20 -0.54 -7.36 27.36
C LEU A 20 0.42 -7.03 26.22
N ASP A 21 0.35 -7.81 25.15
CA ASP A 21 0.82 -7.35 23.85
C ASP A 21 -0.15 -6.24 23.44
N ASN A 22 0.22 -5.00 23.78
CA ASN A 22 -0.47 -3.81 23.33
C ASN A 22 -0.20 -3.65 21.84
N GLY A 23 -0.66 -4.62 21.05
CA GLY A 23 -0.54 -4.68 19.61
C GLY A 23 -1.19 -3.44 19.03
N GLN A 24 -0.37 -2.44 18.76
CA GLN A 24 -0.77 -1.33 17.90
C GLN A 24 -1.29 -1.98 16.62
N PRO A 25 -2.45 -1.53 16.09
CA PRO A 25 -2.96 -2.09 14.85
C PRO A 25 -1.87 -2.00 13.79
N GLU A 26 -1.50 -3.13 13.22
CA GLU A 26 -0.44 -3.23 12.23
C GLU A 26 -0.81 -2.33 11.05
N ARG A 27 -0.05 -1.24 10.86
CA ARG A 27 -0.31 -0.29 9.77
C ARG A 27 0.03 -0.96 8.44
N LYS A 28 -0.94 -1.01 7.52
CA LYS A 28 -0.78 -1.59 6.18
C LYS A 28 0.44 -1.06 5.42
N TYR A 29 0.75 0.24 5.57
CA TYR A 29 1.94 0.87 5.02
C TYR A 29 2.72 1.62 6.11
N PRO A 30 3.74 1.00 6.72
CA PRO A 30 4.54 1.64 7.77
C PRO A 30 5.19 2.95 7.30
N GLY A 31 5.08 4.00 8.10
CA GLY A 31 5.68 5.31 7.80
C GLY A 31 4.92 6.16 6.77
N VAL A 32 3.73 5.72 6.33
CA VAL A 32 2.84 6.45 5.41
C VAL A 32 1.55 6.83 6.14
N THR A 33 1.12 8.08 6.00
CA THR A 33 -0.10 8.60 6.64
C THR A 33 -1.34 8.17 5.86
N GLU A 34 -2.33 7.59 6.53
CA GLU A 34 -3.60 7.24 5.90
C GLU A 34 -4.28 8.45 5.24
N GLY A 35 -4.85 8.24 4.06
CA GLY A 35 -5.46 9.32 3.28
C GLY A 35 -4.47 10.33 2.68
N SER A 36 -3.16 10.11 2.80
CA SER A 36 -2.17 10.88 2.04
C SER A 36 -2.16 10.47 0.56
N PRO A 37 -1.59 11.28 -0.34
CA PRO A 37 -1.43 10.88 -1.74
C PRO A 37 -0.54 9.64 -1.88
N GLU A 38 0.49 9.50 -1.04
CA GLU A 38 1.35 8.32 -0.99
C GLU A 38 0.58 7.05 -0.59
N TYR A 39 -0.26 7.15 0.44
CA TYR A 39 -1.12 6.04 0.88
C TYR A 39 -2.08 5.62 -0.23
N THR A 40 -2.74 6.59 -0.85
CA THR A 40 -3.70 6.36 -1.95
C THR A 40 -3.01 5.69 -3.14
N ALA A 41 -1.80 6.11 -3.48
CA ALA A 41 -1.04 5.52 -4.58
C ALA A 41 -0.63 4.07 -4.27
N LEU A 42 -0.13 3.78 -3.07
CA LEU A 42 0.19 2.42 -2.62
C LEU A 42 -1.05 1.53 -2.61
N GLU A 43 -2.17 2.06 -2.13
CA GLU A 43 -3.42 1.32 -2.04
C GLU A 43 -4.04 1.03 -3.41
N PHE A 44 -3.97 1.99 -4.34
CA PHE A 44 -4.35 1.81 -5.74
C PHE A 44 -3.63 0.60 -6.36
N PHE A 45 -2.30 0.56 -6.25
CA PHE A 45 -1.54 -0.56 -6.81
C PHE A 45 -1.78 -1.86 -6.03
N ASN A 46 -1.87 -1.81 -4.70
CA ASN A 46 -2.20 -3.00 -3.93
C ASN A 46 -3.52 -3.62 -4.38
N TYR A 47 -4.57 -2.80 -4.59
CA TYR A 47 -5.82 -3.32 -5.12
C TYR A 47 -5.68 -3.83 -6.55
N LEU A 48 -4.93 -3.10 -7.38
CA LEU A 48 -4.69 -3.49 -8.76
C LEU A 48 -4.01 -4.86 -8.83
N TYR A 49 -3.06 -5.16 -7.93
CA TYR A 49 -2.38 -6.46 -7.86
C TYR A 49 -3.19 -7.57 -7.21
N ASN A 50 -3.80 -7.28 -6.07
CA ASN A 50 -4.26 -8.31 -5.14
C ASN A 50 -5.79 -8.48 -5.11
N SER A 51 -6.56 -7.65 -5.82
CA SER A 51 -8.02 -7.76 -5.85
C SER A 51 -8.50 -8.62 -7.02
N ASP A 52 -9.61 -9.34 -6.82
CA ASP A 52 -10.24 -10.11 -7.89
C ASP A 52 -11.04 -9.24 -8.89
N SER A 53 -11.47 -8.05 -8.46
CA SER A 53 -12.20 -7.09 -9.29
C SER A 53 -11.48 -5.74 -9.40
N LEU A 54 -11.86 -4.96 -10.43
CA LEU A 54 -11.35 -3.60 -10.63
C LEU A 54 -12.05 -2.56 -9.74
N ASP A 55 -13.17 -2.90 -9.09
CA ASP A 55 -13.99 -1.93 -8.34
C ASP A 55 -13.21 -1.12 -7.29
N PRO A 56 -12.36 -1.72 -6.43
CA PRO A 56 -11.59 -0.93 -5.46
C PRO A 56 -10.53 -0.03 -6.13
N VAL A 57 -9.97 -0.45 -7.26
CA VAL A 57 -9.04 0.37 -8.05
C VAL A 57 -9.78 1.55 -8.68
N LEU A 58 -10.97 1.28 -9.23
CA LEU A 58 -11.85 2.30 -9.81
C LEU A 58 -12.29 3.29 -8.75
N ALA A 59 -12.56 2.88 -7.51
CA ALA A 59 -12.92 3.78 -6.41
C ALA A 59 -11.83 4.82 -6.12
N LEU A 60 -10.56 4.46 -6.30
CA LEU A 60 -9.40 5.34 -6.12
C LEU A 60 -8.99 6.10 -7.40
N SER A 61 -9.81 6.05 -8.45
CA SER A 61 -9.48 6.58 -9.77
C SER A 61 -10.35 7.79 -10.16
N THR A 62 -9.74 8.76 -10.84
CA THR A 62 -10.49 9.83 -11.54
C THR A 62 -11.40 9.25 -12.64
N PRO A 63 -12.43 9.98 -13.13
CA PRO A 63 -13.28 9.51 -14.22
C PRO A 63 -12.52 9.11 -15.50
N LYS A 64 -11.47 9.86 -15.84
CA LYS A 64 -10.57 9.55 -16.96
C LYS A 64 -9.85 8.22 -16.73
N MET A 65 -9.24 8.03 -15.56
CA MET A 65 -8.55 6.80 -15.19
C MET A 65 -9.52 5.60 -15.13
N LYS A 66 -10.74 5.78 -14.60
CA LYS A 66 -11.79 4.75 -14.63
C LYS A 66 -12.08 4.28 -16.05
N THR A 67 -12.20 5.22 -16.98
CA THR A 67 -12.46 4.92 -18.40
C THR A 67 -11.32 4.11 -19.01
N LEU A 68 -10.07 4.50 -18.73
CA LEU A 68 -8.88 3.78 -19.16
C LEU A 68 -8.81 2.36 -18.55
N LEU A 69 -9.07 2.21 -17.25
CA LEU A 69 -9.05 0.90 -16.60
C LEU A 69 -10.14 -0.03 -17.14
N ARG A 70 -11.33 0.51 -17.42
CA ARG A 70 -12.43 -0.26 -18.00
C ARG A 70 -12.16 -0.72 -19.44
N SER A 71 -11.39 0.03 -20.23
CA SER A 71 -11.06 -0.38 -21.60
C SER A 71 -10.18 -1.63 -21.65
N TYR A 72 -9.49 -1.99 -20.56
CA TYR A 72 -8.74 -3.25 -20.46
C TYR A 72 -9.61 -4.48 -20.17
N HIS A 73 -10.89 -4.30 -19.84
CA HIS A 73 -11.92 -5.32 -19.57
C HIS A 73 -11.68 -6.26 -18.37
N THR A 74 -10.44 -6.64 -18.07
CA THR A 74 -10.11 -7.57 -16.97
C THR A 74 -9.02 -6.98 -16.08
N ASN A 75 -9.00 -7.37 -14.80
CA ASN A 75 -7.96 -6.92 -13.87
C ASN A 75 -6.56 -7.33 -14.36
N ARG A 76 -6.41 -8.56 -14.85
CA ARG A 76 -5.15 -9.06 -15.42
C ARG A 76 -4.64 -8.21 -16.59
N ASN A 77 -5.54 -7.77 -17.48
CA ASN A 77 -5.15 -6.91 -18.60
C ASN A 77 -4.77 -5.52 -18.10
N ALA A 78 -5.49 -4.96 -17.12
CA ALA A 78 -5.14 -3.68 -16.50
C ALA A 78 -3.77 -3.76 -15.81
N GLN A 79 -3.49 -4.80 -15.03
CA GLN A 79 -2.17 -5.04 -14.43
C GLN A 79 -1.06 -5.08 -15.50
N ARG A 80 -1.27 -5.82 -16.59
CA ARG A 80 -0.31 -5.96 -17.69
C ARG A 80 -0.03 -4.64 -18.42
N HIS A 81 -1.04 -3.78 -18.60
CA HIS A 81 -0.88 -2.57 -19.43
C HIS A 81 -0.62 -1.30 -18.61
N VAL A 82 -1.24 -1.18 -17.43
CA VAL A 82 -1.05 -0.03 -16.52
C VAL A 82 0.25 -0.16 -15.75
N VAL A 83 0.61 -1.39 -15.36
CA VAL A 83 1.79 -1.62 -14.52
C VAL A 83 2.88 -2.38 -15.27
N ASN A 84 2.61 -3.15 -16.33
CA ASN A 84 3.64 -3.88 -17.10
C ASN A 84 4.68 -4.61 -16.24
N LEU A 85 4.24 -5.19 -15.13
CA LEU A 85 5.13 -5.82 -14.17
C LEU A 85 4.87 -7.32 -14.11
N VAL A 86 5.91 -8.08 -14.43
CA VAL A 86 5.93 -9.55 -14.57
C VAL A 86 6.22 -10.24 -13.22
N PHE A 87 6.12 -9.51 -12.11
CA PHE A 87 6.54 -10.02 -10.82
C PHE A 87 5.46 -10.85 -10.15
N SER A 88 5.87 -11.96 -9.53
CA SER A 88 5.00 -12.85 -8.76
C SER A 88 4.82 -12.40 -7.31
N ASP A 89 5.83 -11.73 -6.77
CA ASP A 89 5.84 -11.14 -5.43
C ASP A 89 6.56 -9.78 -5.52
N VAL A 90 5.92 -8.73 -5.01
CA VAL A 90 6.33 -7.33 -5.17
C VAL A 90 6.17 -6.61 -3.86
N GLU A 91 7.27 -6.02 -3.41
CA GLU A 91 7.26 -5.02 -2.37
C GLU A 91 7.16 -3.62 -3.01
N MET A 92 6.19 -2.83 -2.57
CA MET A 92 6.02 -1.44 -3.02
C MET A 92 6.55 -0.47 -1.98
N ARG A 93 7.40 0.48 -2.39
CA ARG A 93 7.97 1.50 -1.51
C ARG A 93 7.83 2.88 -2.12
N VAL A 94 7.41 3.85 -1.35
CA VAL A 94 7.34 5.25 -1.82
C VAL A 94 8.73 5.87 -1.74
N ASP A 95 9.09 6.63 -2.76
CA ASP A 95 10.29 7.46 -2.72
C ASP A 95 10.11 8.62 -1.74
N ALA A 96 10.71 8.49 -0.55
CA ALA A 96 10.72 9.55 0.45
C ALA A 96 11.68 10.70 0.09
N GLY A 97 12.58 10.52 -0.88
CA GLY A 97 13.61 11.49 -1.26
C GLY A 97 13.09 12.71 -2.01
N ASN A 98 11.95 12.58 -2.69
CA ASN A 98 11.35 13.66 -3.48
C ASN A 98 10.19 14.38 -2.75
N ARG A 99 10.25 14.40 -1.40
CA ARG A 99 9.36 15.22 -0.55
C ARG A 99 9.69 16.70 -0.74
N ARG A 100 9.36 17.27 -1.90
CA ARG A 100 9.24 18.73 -2.04
C ARG A 100 8.20 19.18 -1.02
N VAL A 101 8.54 20.15 -0.17
CA VAL A 101 7.64 20.73 0.83
C VAL A 101 6.31 21.05 0.14
N ARG A 102 5.31 20.20 0.38
CA ARG A 102 4.00 20.28 -0.26
C ARG A 102 3.08 21.04 0.68
N SER A 103 2.41 22.06 0.15
CA SER A 103 1.32 22.71 0.86
C SER A 103 0.24 21.67 1.17
N GLU A 104 -0.24 21.63 2.41
CA GLU A 104 -1.40 20.80 2.82
C GLU A 104 -2.68 21.15 2.04
N TYR A 105 -2.69 22.29 1.35
CA TYR A 105 -3.76 22.76 0.46
C TYR A 105 -3.55 22.38 -1.01
N SER A 106 -2.48 21.66 -1.36
CA SER A 106 -2.25 21.26 -2.74
C SER A 106 -3.40 20.39 -3.24
N LYS A 107 -3.94 20.74 -4.40
CA LYS A 107 -4.96 19.94 -5.10
C LYS A 107 -4.34 18.86 -5.98
N GLU A 108 -3.04 18.91 -6.19
CA GLU A 108 -2.31 17.96 -7.03
C GLU A 108 -1.12 17.38 -6.27
N SER A 109 -0.83 16.12 -6.56
CA SER A 109 0.32 15.40 -6.03
C SER A 109 0.90 14.48 -7.09
N THR A 110 2.17 14.17 -6.94
CA THR A 110 2.96 13.29 -7.80
C THR A 110 3.79 12.46 -6.84
N VAL A 111 3.65 11.14 -6.91
CA VAL A 111 4.28 10.17 -6.02
C VAL A 111 5.05 9.18 -6.88
N THR A 112 6.32 8.96 -6.56
CA THR A 112 7.11 7.90 -7.18
C THR A 112 7.11 6.67 -6.28
N ILE A 113 6.80 5.51 -6.84
CA ILE A 113 6.75 4.21 -6.17
C ILE A 113 7.76 3.28 -6.82
N PHE A 114 8.60 2.67 -5.98
CA PHE A 114 9.48 1.58 -6.33
C PHE A 114 8.75 0.25 -6.16
N PHE A 115 8.70 -0.51 -7.24
CA PHE A 115 8.25 -1.90 -7.27
C PHE A 115 9.48 -2.77 -7.23
N VAL A 116 9.64 -3.50 -6.14
CA VAL A 116 10.79 -4.37 -5.92
C VAL A 116 10.30 -5.80 -5.90
N GLY A 117 10.62 -6.54 -6.95
CA GLY A 117 10.25 -7.94 -7.07
C GLY A 117 11.48 -8.83 -7.26
N ASN A 118 11.28 -10.13 -7.13
CA ASN A 118 12.26 -11.14 -7.52
C ASN A 118 11.82 -11.82 -8.82
N SER A 119 12.72 -11.92 -9.79
CA SER A 119 12.50 -12.66 -11.03
C SER A 119 13.77 -13.43 -11.39
N HIS A 120 13.65 -14.75 -11.59
CA HIS A 120 14.77 -15.65 -11.89
C HIS A 120 15.96 -15.51 -10.92
N GLY A 121 15.70 -15.35 -9.63
CA GLY A 121 16.73 -15.19 -8.59
C GLY A 121 17.42 -13.82 -8.59
N LYS A 122 16.98 -12.88 -9.43
CA LYS A 122 17.47 -11.49 -9.44
C LYS A 122 16.42 -10.56 -8.87
N LYS A 123 16.86 -9.65 -8.00
CA LYS A 123 16.06 -8.52 -7.56
C LYS A 123 15.92 -7.55 -8.74
N ILE A 124 14.69 -7.28 -9.14
CA ILE A 124 14.38 -6.30 -10.18
C ILE A 124 13.60 -5.17 -9.51
N GLN A 125 13.98 -3.94 -9.87
CA GLN A 125 13.33 -2.73 -9.39
C GLN A 125 12.74 -1.98 -10.58
N ASP A 126 11.52 -1.52 -10.43
CA ASP A 126 10.84 -0.70 -11.41
C ASP A 126 10.22 0.52 -10.74
N LEU A 127 10.12 1.62 -11.46
CA LEU A 127 9.62 2.89 -10.95
C LEU A 127 8.31 3.25 -11.63
N ARG A 128 7.31 3.62 -10.83
CA ARG A 128 6.10 4.27 -11.35
C ARG A 128 5.94 5.64 -10.71
N THR A 129 5.71 6.62 -11.56
CA THR A 129 5.32 7.96 -11.12
C THR A 129 3.82 8.09 -11.28
N VAL A 130 3.13 8.50 -10.22
CA VAL A 130 1.68 8.57 -10.14
C VAL A 130 1.28 10.01 -9.91
N ASP A 131 0.48 10.57 -10.81
CA ASP A 131 -0.19 11.83 -10.58
C ASP A 131 -1.53 11.59 -9.88
N LEU A 132 -1.76 12.33 -8.80
CA LEU A 132 -2.99 12.33 -8.02
C LEU A 132 -3.59 13.73 -7.97
N ILE A 133 -4.91 13.79 -7.92
CA ILE A 133 -5.66 15.03 -7.67
C ILE A 133 -6.56 14.86 -6.46
N ARG A 134 -6.82 15.95 -5.74
CA ARG A 134 -7.72 15.96 -4.59
C ARG A 134 -9.09 16.49 -5.00
N GLU A 135 -10.09 15.61 -4.99
CA GLU A 135 -11.48 15.91 -5.31
C GLU A 135 -12.38 15.45 -4.15
N GLY A 136 -13.32 16.30 -3.71
CA GLY A 136 -14.22 15.94 -2.61
C GLY A 136 -13.51 15.60 -1.28
N GLY A 137 -12.30 16.11 -1.07
CA GLY A 137 -11.48 15.82 0.11
C GLY A 137 -10.66 14.53 0.02
N GLN A 138 -10.85 13.72 -1.02
CA GLN A 138 -10.17 12.45 -1.26
C GLN A 138 -9.11 12.61 -2.36
N TRP A 139 -8.00 11.88 -2.24
CA TRP A 139 -7.04 11.76 -3.33
C TRP A 139 -7.50 10.70 -4.32
N LEU A 140 -7.38 11.01 -5.61
CA LEU A 140 -7.73 10.13 -6.71
C LEU A 140 -6.55 10.04 -7.68
N VAL A 141 -6.27 8.85 -8.17
CA VAL A 141 -5.25 8.62 -9.19
C VAL A 141 -5.73 9.17 -10.53
N LYS A 142 -4.98 10.15 -11.05
CA LYS A 142 -5.22 10.81 -12.32
C LYS A 142 -4.55 10.08 -13.46
N ASP A 143 -3.24 9.84 -13.35
CA ASP A 143 -2.41 9.21 -14.38
C ASP A 143 -1.25 8.42 -13.73
N VAL A 144 -0.76 7.40 -14.42
CA VAL A 144 0.38 6.55 -14.01
C VAL A 144 1.37 6.48 -15.16
N TYR A 145 2.64 6.73 -14.88
CA TYR A 145 3.73 6.70 -15.85
C TYR A 145 4.80 5.68 -15.44
N SER A 146 5.34 4.97 -16.42
CA SER A 146 6.53 4.14 -16.25
C SER A 146 7.78 4.96 -16.52
N GLU A 147 8.69 5.03 -15.55
CA GLU A 147 10.05 5.50 -15.80
C GLU A 147 10.91 4.27 -16.11
N SER A 148 11.35 4.15 -17.36
CA SER A 148 12.35 3.14 -17.72
C SER A 148 13.67 3.52 -17.03
N TYR A 149 14.15 2.66 -16.13
CA TYR A 149 15.52 2.75 -15.62
C TYR A 149 16.48 2.22 -16.71
N GLY A 150 16.70 3.04 -17.74
CA GLY A 150 17.51 2.66 -18.90
C GLY A 150 17.47 3.71 -20.00
N GLY A 151 18.14 4.84 -19.80
CA GLY A 151 18.14 5.93 -20.76
C GLY A 151 19.17 7.03 -20.50
N ARG A 152 20.42 6.64 -20.22
CA ARG A 152 21.66 7.32 -20.63
C ARG A 152 22.89 6.53 -20.19
#